data_AF-A0A934YM56-F1
#
_entry.id   AF-A0A934YM56-F1
#
_cell.length_a   1.000
_cell.length_b   1.000
_cell.length_c   1.000
_cell.angle_alpha   90.00
_cell.angle_beta   90.00
_cell.angle_gamma   90.00
#
_symmetry.space_group_name_H-M   'P 1'
#
loop_
_entity.id
_entity.type
_entity.pdbx_description
1 polymer ?
#
loop_
_entity_poly.entity_id
_entity_poly.type
_entity_poly.pdbx_seq_one_letter_code
_entity_poly.pdbx_strand_id
1 'polypeptide(L)'
;MIPACLALLQSNTPRGCFFAALVFTFAALTDALDGYLARKMGIVSVLGKFMDPLADKLIVMASLIYLVPLGRVPAWVVVVILGRDITITGLRSVAASEGVVISAGQEGKTKTALQMVGVIAILVGFPYPMRYLGFIDLGIVDLARVGRGLVYLSLFFSLASAIDYMRIFGAAVEAKDKKLAKERASTSDLSPESDVGPS
;
A
#
# COMPACT_ATOMS: atom_id res chain seq x y z
N MET A 1 -4.30 -17.18 -6.88
CA MET A 1 -5.52 -16.84 -6.11
C MET A 1 -6.35 -15.71 -6.73
N ILE A 2 -5.71 -14.68 -7.31
CA ILE A 2 -6.40 -13.52 -7.92
C ILE A 2 -7.44 -13.91 -9.00
N PRO A 3 -7.15 -14.77 -10.01
CA PRO A 3 -8.13 -15.12 -11.04
C PRO A 3 -9.35 -15.85 -10.48
N ALA A 4 -9.16 -16.68 -9.44
CA ALA A 4 -10.24 -17.40 -8.78
C ALA A 4 -11.17 -16.45 -7.99
N CYS A 5 -10.60 -15.45 -7.29
CA CYS A 5 -11.37 -14.40 -6.64
C CYS A 5 -12.24 -13.62 -7.64
N LEU A 6 -11.65 -13.21 -8.78
CA LEU A 6 -12.34 -12.43 -9.80
C LEU A 6 -13.42 -13.26 -10.53
N ALA A 7 -13.16 -14.54 -10.80
CA ALA A 7 -14.15 -15.44 -11.40
C ALA A 7 -15.37 -15.66 -10.50
N LEU A 8 -15.18 -15.78 -9.18
CA LEU A 8 -16.28 -15.89 -8.22
C LEU A 8 -17.10 -14.61 -8.13
N LEU A 9 -16.45 -13.46 -8.21
CA LEU A 9 -17.08 -12.13 -8.28
C LEU A 9 -17.95 -11.94 -9.54
N GLN A 10 -17.55 -12.52 -10.68
CA GLN A 10 -18.29 -12.43 -11.93
C GLN A 10 -19.70 -13.04 -11.85
N SER A 11 -19.89 -14.03 -10.97
CA SER A 11 -21.20 -14.65 -10.77
C SER A 11 -22.23 -13.70 -10.13
N ASN A 12 -21.80 -12.61 -9.48
CA ASN A 12 -22.63 -11.57 -8.84
C ASN A 12 -23.87 -12.10 -8.09
N THR A 13 -23.74 -13.28 -7.47
CA THR A 13 -24.78 -13.86 -6.61
C THR A 13 -24.43 -13.66 -5.14
N PRO A 14 -25.42 -13.63 -4.22
CA PRO A 14 -25.14 -13.48 -2.79
C PRO A 14 -24.19 -14.55 -2.23
N ARG A 15 -24.32 -15.80 -2.71
CA ARG A 15 -23.41 -16.89 -2.36
C ARG A 15 -22.02 -16.69 -2.97
N GLY A 16 -21.95 -16.28 -4.25
CA GLY A 16 -20.70 -16.00 -4.94
C GLY A 16 -19.88 -14.89 -4.28
N CYS A 17 -20.51 -13.80 -3.85
CA CYS A 17 -19.86 -12.72 -3.12
C CYS A 17 -19.37 -13.13 -1.72
N PHE A 18 -20.12 -13.97 -1.01
CA PHE A 18 -19.67 -14.53 0.27
C PHE A 18 -18.43 -15.42 0.09
N PHE A 19 -18.47 -16.35 -0.87
CA PHE A 19 -17.30 -17.19 -1.18
C PHE A 19 -16.14 -16.37 -1.73
N ALA A 20 -16.38 -15.33 -2.52
CA ALA A 20 -15.35 -14.42 -3.00
C ALA A 20 -14.68 -13.66 -1.84
N ALA A 21 -15.46 -13.17 -0.86
CA ALA A 21 -14.91 -12.52 0.33
C ALA A 21 -14.09 -13.50 1.20
N LEU A 22 -14.54 -14.74 1.32
CA LEU A 22 -13.81 -15.79 2.04
C LEU A 22 -12.49 -16.11 1.33
N VAL A 23 -12.51 -16.38 0.02
CA VAL A 23 -11.31 -16.62 -0.78
C VAL A 23 -10.38 -15.40 -0.77
N PHE A 24 -10.91 -14.18 -0.85
CA PHE A 24 -10.13 -12.94 -0.75
C PHE A 24 -9.42 -12.84 0.60
N THR A 25 -10.13 -13.15 1.70
CA THR A 25 -9.57 -13.12 3.05
C THR A 25 -8.46 -14.15 3.19
N PHE A 26 -8.69 -15.39 2.73
CA PHE A 26 -7.66 -16.43 2.75
C PHE A 26 -6.45 -16.05 1.89
N ALA A 27 -6.69 -15.58 0.66
CA ALA A 27 -5.63 -15.17 -0.24
C ALA A 27 -4.80 -13.99 0.32
N ALA A 28 -5.45 -12.99 0.93
CA ALA A 28 -4.76 -11.89 1.58
C ALA A 28 -3.93 -12.36 2.80
N LEU A 29 -4.42 -13.34 3.56
CA LEU A 29 -3.66 -13.96 4.65
C LEU A 29 -2.45 -14.75 4.15
N THR A 30 -2.65 -15.54 3.10
CA THR A 30 -1.59 -16.37 2.50
C THR A 30 -0.53 -15.52 1.83
N ASP A 31 -0.89 -14.50 1.05
CA ASP A 31 0.07 -13.57 0.42
C ASP A 31 0.91 -12.83 1.48
N ALA A 32 0.29 -12.42 2.60
CA ALA A 32 1.01 -11.79 3.71
C ALA A 32 2.01 -12.74 4.40
N LEU A 33 1.68 -14.02 4.51
CA LEU A 33 2.54 -15.07 5.06
C LEU A 33 3.70 -15.42 4.11
N ASP A 34 3.41 -15.62 2.83
CA ASP A 34 4.40 -15.98 1.81
C ASP A 34 5.37 -14.83 1.53
N GLY A 35 4.86 -13.58 1.48
CA GLY A 35 5.68 -12.38 1.37
C GLY A 35 6.58 -12.15 2.58
N TYR A 36 6.13 -12.51 3.79
CA TYR A 36 6.99 -12.48 4.99
C TYR A 36 8.13 -13.50 4.89
N LEU A 37 7.86 -14.70 4.39
CA LEU A 37 8.84 -15.77 4.27
C LEU A 37 9.87 -15.51 3.15
N ALA A 38 9.43 -14.98 2.01
CA ALA A 38 10.28 -14.67 0.86
C ALA A 38 11.31 -13.56 1.18
N ARG A 39 10.92 -12.55 1.97
CA ARG A 39 11.82 -11.47 2.40
C ARG A 39 13.00 -11.94 3.27
N LYS A 40 12.89 -13.11 3.88
CA LYS A 40 13.95 -13.70 4.72
C LYS A 40 15.10 -14.31 3.90
N MET A 41 14.90 -14.56 2.60
CA MET A 41 15.88 -15.26 1.75
C MET A 41 16.93 -14.35 1.07
N GLY A 42 16.92 -13.04 1.36
CA GLY A 42 18.14 -12.21 1.33
C GLY A 42 18.77 -11.83 -0.02
N ILE A 43 18.23 -12.26 -1.17
CA ILE A 43 18.76 -11.87 -2.49
C ILE A 43 17.71 -11.03 -3.21
N VAL A 44 17.76 -9.71 -3.02
CA VAL A 44 16.74 -8.82 -3.60
C VAL A 44 17.41 -7.61 -4.25
N SER A 45 17.25 -7.51 -5.58
CA SER A 45 17.62 -6.33 -6.37
C SER A 45 16.79 -5.12 -5.94
N VAL A 46 17.22 -3.90 -6.29
CA VAL A 46 16.45 -2.66 -6.02
C VAL A 46 15.04 -2.77 -6.60
N LEU A 47 14.91 -3.37 -7.79
CA LEU A 47 13.62 -3.64 -8.41
C LEU A 47 12.81 -4.67 -7.61
N GLY A 48 13.43 -5.74 -7.12
CA GLY A 48 12.76 -6.74 -6.29
C GLY A 48 12.20 -6.16 -4.98
N LYS A 49 12.91 -5.22 -4.34
CA LYS A 49 12.47 -4.55 -3.11
C LYS A 49 11.23 -3.66 -3.33
N PHE A 50 11.07 -3.12 -4.53
CA PHE A 50 9.88 -2.38 -4.95
C PHE A 50 8.73 -3.31 -5.36
N MET A 51 9.05 -4.36 -6.12
CA MET A 51 8.06 -5.31 -6.65
C MET A 51 7.41 -6.16 -5.55
N ASP A 52 8.14 -6.50 -4.49
CA ASP A 52 7.63 -7.35 -3.40
C ASP A 52 6.41 -6.74 -2.67
N PRO A 53 6.46 -5.48 -2.15
CA PRO A 53 5.28 -4.84 -1.55
C PRO A 53 4.20 -4.45 -2.56
N LEU A 54 4.56 -4.29 -3.84
CA LEU A 54 3.58 -4.01 -4.91
C LEU A 54 2.77 -5.27 -5.21
N ALA A 55 3.43 -6.42 -5.33
CA ALA A 55 2.80 -7.73 -5.53
C ALA A 55 1.90 -8.11 -4.36
N ASP A 56 2.35 -7.89 -3.13
CA ASP A 56 1.58 -8.11 -1.88
C ASP A 56 0.23 -7.35 -1.88
N LYS A 57 0.14 -6.24 -2.61
CA LYS A 57 -1.08 -5.41 -2.72
C LYS A 57 -1.89 -5.64 -3.99
N LEU A 58 -1.40 -6.44 -4.94
CA LEU A 58 -2.07 -6.65 -6.22
C LEU A 58 -3.48 -7.21 -6.05
N ILE A 59 -3.70 -8.10 -5.09
CA ILE A 59 -5.03 -8.67 -4.86
C ILE A 59 -6.06 -7.60 -4.45
N VAL A 60 -5.65 -6.65 -3.60
CA VAL A 60 -6.50 -5.53 -3.16
C VAL A 60 -6.76 -4.58 -4.33
N MET A 61 -5.72 -4.24 -5.10
CA MET A 61 -5.84 -3.35 -6.26
C MET A 61 -6.73 -3.96 -7.35
N ALA A 62 -6.54 -5.23 -7.68
CA ALA A 62 -7.35 -5.96 -8.66
C ALA A 62 -8.82 -6.03 -8.22
N SER A 63 -9.07 -6.28 -6.93
CA SER A 63 -10.43 -6.31 -6.38
C SER A 63 -11.11 -4.94 -6.47
N LEU A 64 -10.41 -3.86 -6.12
CA LEU A 64 -10.94 -2.50 -6.24
C LEU A 64 -11.27 -2.14 -7.70
N ILE A 65 -10.40 -2.48 -8.65
CA ILE A 65 -10.65 -2.26 -10.08
C ILE A 65 -11.89 -3.02 -10.53
N TYR A 66 -12.05 -4.28 -10.11
CA TYR A 66 -13.20 -5.10 -10.50
C TYR A 66 -14.52 -4.61 -9.89
N LEU A 67 -14.47 -3.92 -8.76
CA LEU A 67 -15.64 -3.31 -8.11
C LEU A 67 -16.16 -2.05 -8.82
N VAL A 68 -15.36 -1.44 -9.71
CA VAL A 68 -15.76 -0.26 -10.49
C VAL A 68 -16.91 -0.55 -11.46
N PRO A 69 -16.81 -1.53 -12.38
CA PRO A 69 -17.92 -1.85 -13.30
C PRO A 69 -19.18 -2.35 -12.58
N LEU A 70 -19.05 -2.86 -11.36
CA LEU A 70 -20.17 -3.26 -10.50
C LEU A 70 -20.88 -2.06 -9.83
N GLY A 71 -20.42 -0.83 -10.06
CA GLY A 71 -20.99 0.39 -9.47
C GLY A 71 -20.78 0.51 -7.95
N ARG A 72 -19.94 -0.35 -7.37
CA ARG A 72 -19.73 -0.42 -5.93
C ARG A 72 -18.66 0.54 -5.42
N VAL A 73 -17.70 0.93 -6.28
CA VAL A 73 -16.68 1.94 -5.97
C VAL A 73 -16.52 2.87 -7.19
N PRO A 74 -16.49 4.19 -7.02
CA PRO A 74 -16.26 5.09 -8.14
C PRO A 74 -14.80 5.01 -8.61
N ALA A 75 -14.60 5.04 -9.93
CA ALA A 75 -13.30 4.86 -10.57
C ALA A 75 -12.22 5.83 -10.05
N TRP A 76 -12.59 7.08 -9.78
CA TRP A 76 -11.64 8.09 -9.31
C TRP A 76 -11.00 7.72 -7.96
N VAL A 77 -11.74 7.06 -7.06
CA VAL A 77 -11.21 6.60 -5.77
C VAL A 77 -10.17 5.52 -5.97
N VAL A 78 -10.45 4.57 -6.86
CA VAL A 78 -9.53 3.47 -7.20
C VAL A 78 -8.25 4.05 -7.77
N VAL A 79 -8.35 4.99 -8.72
CA VAL A 79 -7.17 5.66 -9.32
C VAL A 79 -6.31 6.36 -8.26
N VAL A 80 -6.92 7.12 -7.35
CA VAL A 80 -6.17 7.84 -6.30
C VAL A 80 -5.50 6.86 -5.34
N ILE A 81 -6.21 5.80 -4.91
CA ILE A 81 -5.64 4.77 -4.03
C ILE A 81 -4.45 4.08 -4.69
N LEU A 82 -4.60 3.63 -5.93
CA LEU A 82 -3.54 2.94 -6.68
C LEU A 82 -2.33 3.85 -6.89
N GLY A 83 -2.57 5.07 -7.41
CA GLY A 83 -1.52 6.04 -7.66
C GLY A 83 -0.72 6.34 -6.40
N ARG A 84 -1.39 6.65 -5.30
CA ARG A 84 -0.74 6.91 -4.01
C ARG A 84 0.05 5.70 -3.51
N ASP A 85 -0.51 4.50 -3.58
CA ASP A 85 0.17 3.30 -3.07
C ASP A 85 1.42 2.96 -3.87
N ILE A 86 1.41 3.15 -5.19
CA ILE A 86 2.58 3.00 -6.04
C ILE A 86 3.60 4.10 -5.73
N THR A 87 3.20 5.37 -5.67
CA THR A 87 4.11 6.50 -5.39
C THR A 87 4.83 6.36 -4.06
N ILE A 88 4.11 6.05 -2.97
CA ILE A 88 4.74 5.93 -1.64
C ILE A 88 5.62 4.68 -1.54
N THR A 89 5.22 3.58 -2.19
CA THR A 89 6.07 2.37 -2.24
C THR A 89 7.34 2.63 -3.06
N GLY A 90 7.22 3.35 -4.18
CA GLY A 90 8.35 3.75 -5.01
C GLY A 90 9.32 4.69 -4.29
N LEU A 91 8.79 5.75 -3.68
CA LEU A 91 9.60 6.72 -2.93
C LEU A 91 10.35 6.06 -1.77
N ARG A 92 9.72 5.08 -1.11
CA ARG A 92 10.36 4.27 -0.07
C ARG A 92 11.47 3.38 -0.58
N SER A 93 11.26 2.76 -1.74
CA SER A 93 12.28 1.93 -2.37
C SER A 93 13.52 2.75 -2.75
N VAL A 94 13.31 3.95 -3.29
CA VAL A 94 14.39 4.89 -3.63
C VAL A 94 15.11 5.39 -2.38
N ALA A 95 14.37 5.78 -1.32
CA ALA A 95 14.98 6.17 -0.05
C ALA A 95 15.87 5.06 0.52
N ALA A 96 15.38 3.82 0.48
CA ALA A 96 16.11 2.66 0.97
C ALA A 96 17.37 2.35 0.14
N SER A 97 17.35 2.57 -1.18
CA SER A 97 18.57 2.42 -2.01
C SER A 97 19.60 3.51 -1.73
N GLU A 98 19.16 4.71 -1.33
CA GLU A 98 20.04 5.81 -0.95
C GLU A 98 20.57 5.70 0.49
N GLY A 99 20.27 4.62 1.22
CA GLY A 99 20.68 4.41 2.61
C GLY A 99 19.84 5.17 3.64
N VAL A 100 18.76 5.82 3.21
CA VAL A 100 17.82 6.53 4.08
C VAL A 100 16.65 5.61 4.39
N VAL A 101 16.66 5.01 5.58
CA VAL A 101 15.54 4.18 6.05
C VAL A 101 14.49 5.07 6.70
N ILE A 102 13.43 5.38 5.93
CA ILE A 102 12.27 6.10 6.45
C ILE A 102 11.27 5.07 6.98
N SER A 103 11.22 4.93 8.31
CA SER A 103 10.23 4.09 8.99
C SER A 103 8.81 4.58 8.70
N ALA A 104 7.92 3.64 8.34
CA ALA A 104 6.52 3.97 8.13
C ALA A 104 5.85 4.33 9.46
N GLY A 105 5.21 5.50 9.54
CA GLY A 105 4.41 5.90 10.69
C GLY A 105 3.20 4.99 10.92
N GLN A 106 2.65 5.03 12.13
CA GLN A 106 1.48 4.24 12.56
C GLN A 106 0.26 4.42 11.64
N GLU A 107 0.15 5.56 10.97
CA GLU A 107 -0.91 5.88 10.01
C GLU A 107 -0.98 4.89 8.83
N GLY A 108 0.17 4.33 8.44
CA GLY A 108 0.24 3.30 7.41
C GLY A 108 -0.43 1.98 7.82
N LYS A 109 -0.45 1.64 9.11
CA LYS A 109 -1.17 0.45 9.61
C LYS A 109 -2.68 0.69 9.62
N THR A 110 -3.09 1.84 10.16
CA THR A 110 -4.51 2.21 10.27
C THR A 110 -5.18 2.28 8.91
N LYS A 111 -4.54 2.90 7.91
CA LYS A 111 -5.10 2.95 6.55
C LYS A 111 -5.33 1.54 5.99
N THR A 112 -4.39 0.62 6.20
CA THR A 112 -4.36 -0.68 5.54
C THR A 112 -5.41 -1.60 6.18
N ALA A 113 -5.59 -1.50 7.50
CA ALA A 113 -6.71 -2.14 8.19
C ALA A 113 -8.06 -1.61 7.69
N LEU A 114 -8.24 -0.29 7.64
CA LEU A 114 -9.48 0.32 7.14
C LEU A 114 -9.77 -0.07 5.69
N GLN A 115 -8.74 -0.12 4.85
CA GLN A 115 -8.87 -0.50 3.44
C GLN A 115 -9.26 -1.95 3.27
N MET A 116 -8.58 -2.88 3.97
CA MET A 116 -8.91 -4.31 3.91
C MET A 116 -10.33 -4.58 4.38
N VAL A 117 -10.72 -4.01 5.53
CA VAL A 117 -12.08 -4.15 6.07
C VAL A 117 -13.11 -3.53 5.11
N GLY A 118 -12.80 -2.35 4.55
CA GLY A 118 -13.66 -1.69 3.56
C GLY A 118 -13.84 -2.52 2.29
N VAL A 119 -12.77 -3.08 1.74
CA VAL A 119 -12.81 -3.93 0.54
C VAL A 119 -13.61 -5.21 0.80
N ILE A 120 -13.40 -5.87 1.94
CA ILE A 120 -14.19 -7.05 2.35
C ILE A 120 -15.68 -6.68 2.46
N ALA A 121 -16.01 -5.56 3.09
CA ALA A 121 -17.39 -5.10 3.21
C ALA A 121 -18.04 -4.79 1.84
N ILE A 122 -17.28 -4.21 0.90
CA ILE A 122 -17.75 -3.95 -0.47
C ILE A 122 -17.89 -5.24 -1.30
N LEU A 123 -16.99 -6.22 -1.10
CA LEU A 123 -17.06 -7.53 -1.74
C LEU A 123 -18.32 -8.29 -1.32
N VAL A 124 -18.60 -8.29 -0.02
CA VAL A 124 -19.80 -8.90 0.55
C VAL A 124 -21.07 -8.16 0.08
N GLY A 125 -21.02 -6.82 0.07
CA GLY A 125 -21.78 -5.88 -0.78
C GLY A 125 -23.20 -6.22 -1.26
N PHE A 126 -23.98 -6.92 -0.45
CA PHE A 126 -25.41 -7.17 -0.66
C PHE A 126 -26.19 -6.59 0.53
N PRO A 127 -27.45 -6.16 0.33
CA PRO A 127 -28.33 -5.78 1.43
C PRO A 127 -28.65 -7.03 2.25
N TYR A 128 -27.98 -7.19 3.39
CA TYR A 128 -28.32 -8.24 4.34
C TYR A 128 -29.33 -7.66 5.34
N PRO A 129 -30.50 -8.30 5.54
CA PRO A 129 -31.34 -7.97 6.67
C PRO A 129 -30.59 -8.38 7.94
N MET A 130 -29.93 -7.42 8.59
CA MET A 130 -29.21 -7.61 9.85
C MET A 130 -30.22 -7.62 11.01
N ARG A 131 -31.07 -8.65 11.03
CA ARG A 131 -32.14 -8.83 12.03
C ARG A 131 -31.73 -9.77 13.18
N TYR A 132 -30.49 -10.27 13.19
CA TYR A 132 -30.05 -11.33 14.11
C TYR A 132 -28.80 -10.99 14.94
N LEU A 133 -28.36 -9.72 15.03
CA LEU A 133 -27.31 -9.33 15.98
C LEU A 133 -27.92 -9.08 17.37
N GLY A 134 -28.45 -10.15 17.97
CA GLY A 134 -28.84 -10.25 19.38
C GLY A 134 -29.97 -9.32 19.84
N PHE A 135 -29.67 -8.03 20.06
CA PHE A 135 -30.50 -7.07 20.79
C PHE A 135 -30.73 -5.73 20.06
N ILE A 136 -30.20 -5.57 18.84
CA ILE A 136 -30.30 -4.32 18.05
C ILE A 136 -30.84 -4.65 16.67
N ASP A 137 -32.03 -4.13 16.33
CA ASP A 137 -32.57 -4.20 14.97
C ASP A 137 -31.92 -3.08 14.13
N LEU A 138 -30.90 -3.43 13.36
CA LEU A 138 -30.15 -2.51 12.49
C LEU A 138 -30.84 -2.30 11.13
N GLY A 139 -31.97 -2.97 10.87
CA GLY A 139 -32.69 -2.90 9.60
C GLY A 139 -31.89 -3.46 8.41
N ILE A 140 -32.08 -2.86 7.23
CA ILE A 140 -31.35 -3.23 6.01
C ILE A 140 -30.05 -2.42 5.96
N VAL A 141 -28.94 -3.05 6.34
CA VAL A 141 -27.62 -2.42 6.24
C VAL A 141 -27.01 -2.77 4.88
N ASP A 142 -26.83 -1.75 4.05
CA ASP A 142 -26.10 -1.85 2.79
C ASP A 142 -24.58 -1.85 3.09
N LEU A 143 -24.02 -3.06 3.20
CA LEU A 143 -22.60 -3.28 3.49
C LEU A 143 -21.68 -2.60 2.47
N ALA A 144 -22.14 -2.40 1.22
CA ALA A 144 -21.38 -1.68 0.21
C ALA A 144 -21.27 -0.18 0.52
N ARG A 145 -22.27 0.44 1.18
CA ARG A 145 -22.19 1.83 1.64
C ARG A 145 -21.20 1.98 2.79
N VAL A 146 -21.28 1.09 3.77
CA VAL A 146 -20.36 1.09 4.92
C VAL A 146 -18.92 0.87 4.45
N GLY A 147 -18.73 -0.12 3.57
CA GLY A 147 -17.42 -0.41 2.99
C GLY A 147 -16.87 0.73 2.14
N ARG A 148 -17.70 1.44 1.35
CA ARG A 148 -17.29 2.68 0.68
C ARG A 148 -16.83 3.75 1.65
N GLY A 149 -17.57 3.95 2.75
CA GLY A 149 -17.19 4.90 3.81
C GLY A 149 -15.83 4.58 4.42
N LEU A 150 -15.58 3.30 4.71
CA LEU A 150 -14.28 2.82 5.22
C LEU A 150 -13.14 3.05 4.22
N VAL A 151 -13.38 2.81 2.92
CA VAL A 151 -12.39 3.08 1.87
C VAL A 151 -12.10 4.57 1.75
N TYR A 152 -13.11 5.44 1.85
CA TYR A 152 -12.89 6.90 1.89
C TYR A 152 -12.11 7.35 3.12
N LEU A 153 -12.43 6.80 4.29
CA LEU A 153 -11.71 7.10 5.52
C LEU A 153 -10.24 6.64 5.42
N SER A 154 -10.02 5.44 4.89
CA SER A 154 -8.68 4.94 4.58
C SER A 154 -7.95 5.90 3.64
N LEU A 155 -8.60 6.33 2.54
CA LEU A 155 -8.03 7.26 1.58
C LEU A 155 -7.62 8.58 2.25
N PHE A 156 -8.42 9.12 3.17
CA PHE A 156 -8.07 10.33 3.91
C PHE A 156 -6.77 10.17 4.72
N PHE A 157 -6.69 9.13 5.55
CA PHE A 157 -5.44 8.79 6.26
C PHE A 157 -4.28 8.49 5.29
N SER A 158 -4.62 7.91 4.15
CA SER A 158 -3.68 7.59 3.09
C SER A 158 -3.03 8.87 2.56
N LEU A 159 -3.80 9.91 2.27
CA LEU A 159 -3.29 11.17 1.73
C LEU A 159 -2.53 11.97 2.78
N ALA A 160 -3.02 12.03 4.03
CA ALA A 160 -2.32 12.68 5.14
C ALA A 160 -0.91 12.09 5.31
N SER A 161 -0.82 10.77 5.44
CA SER A 161 0.44 10.04 5.58
C SER A 161 1.37 10.21 4.36
N ALA A 162 0.82 10.38 3.15
CA ALA A 162 1.62 10.59 1.95
C ALA A 162 2.35 11.93 1.97
N ILE A 163 1.70 12.99 2.45
CA ILE A 163 2.30 14.33 2.58
C ILE A 163 3.47 14.29 3.56
N ASP A 164 3.26 13.69 4.73
CA ASP A 164 4.31 13.59 5.75
C ASP A 164 5.49 12.75 5.27
N TYR A 165 5.22 11.67 4.53
CA TYR A 165 6.27 10.86 3.93
C TYR A 165 7.13 11.66 2.93
N MET A 166 6.50 12.45 2.06
CA MET A 166 7.23 13.30 1.10
C MET A 166 8.10 14.35 1.80
N ARG A 167 7.62 14.93 2.90
CA ARG A 167 8.40 15.90 3.70
C ARG A 167 9.63 15.26 4.34
N ILE A 168 9.46 14.10 4.98
CA ILE A 168 10.56 13.37 5.62
C ILE A 168 11.60 12.94 4.58
N PHE A 169 11.13 12.48 3.41
CA PHE A 169 12.02 12.13 2.31
C PHE A 169 12.82 13.34 1.81
N GLY A 170 12.18 14.48 1.55
CA GLY A 170 12.86 15.70 1.11
C GLY A 170 13.93 16.16 2.10
N ALA A 171 13.61 16.18 3.40
CA ALA A 171 14.56 16.56 4.45
C ALA A 171 15.76 15.60 4.53
N ALA A 172 15.54 14.30 4.34
CA ALA A 172 16.60 13.31 4.38
C ALA A 172 17.55 13.39 3.17
N VAL A 173 17.01 13.68 1.99
CA VAL A 173 17.81 13.92 0.77
C VAL A 173 18.69 15.16 0.97
N GLU A 174 18.13 16.26 1.46
CA GLU A 174 18.88 17.49 1.70
C GLU A 174 20.00 17.30 2.75
N ALA A 175 19.73 16.55 3.82
CA ALA A 175 20.74 16.22 4.83
C ALA A 175 21.90 15.39 4.24
N LYS A 176 21.59 14.45 3.33
CA LYS A 176 22.58 13.64 2.63
C LYS A 176 23.45 14.50 1.71
N ASP A 177 22.84 15.39 0.93
CA ASP A 177 23.56 16.29 0.03
C ASP A 177 24.52 17.23 0.79
N LYS A 178 24.07 17.80 1.92
CA LYS A 178 24.92 18.63 2.78
C LYS A 178 26.11 17.87 3.35
N LYS A 179 25.92 16.60 3.75
CA LYS A 179 27.00 15.75 4.27
C LYS A 179 28.03 15.44 3.19
N LEU A 180 27.59 15.08 1.99
CA LEU A 180 28.46 14.82 0.85
C LEU A 180 29.24 16.07 0.41
N ALA A 181 28.62 17.25 0.44
CA ALA A 181 29.30 18.51 0.14
C ALA A 181 30.42 18.82 1.16
N LYS A 182 30.17 18.54 2.45
CA LYS A 182 31.16 18.74 3.52
C LYS A 182 32.34 17.76 3.42
N GLU A 183 32.09 16.50 3.08
CA GLU A 183 33.14 15.49 2.86
C GLU A 183 34.02 15.83 1.65
N ARG A 184 33.43 16.33 0.56
CA ARG A 184 34.18 16.78 -0.64
C ARG A 184 35.09 17.97 -0.33
N ALA A 185 34.59 18.97 0.39
CA ALA A 185 35.37 20.14 0.81
C ALA A 185 36.53 19.76 1.75
N SER A 186 36.32 18.80 2.64
CA SER A 186 37.37 18.27 3.52
C SER A 186 38.46 17.49 2.78
N THR A 187 38.15 16.88 1.64
CA THR A 187 39.10 16.04 0.88
C THR A 187 39.95 16.89 -0.07
N SER A 188 39.42 18.02 -0.57
CA SER A 188 40.19 18.96 -1.41
C SER A 188 41.29 19.69 -0.64
N ASP A 189 41.11 19.95 0.66
CA ASP A 189 42.11 20.61 1.50
C ASP A 189 43.30 19.70 1.88
N LEU A 190 43.21 18.38 1.65
CA LEU A 190 44.25 17.40 1.96
C LEU A 190 45.16 17.05 0.77
N SER A 191 45.03 17.76 -0.35
CA SER A 191 45.93 17.63 -1.51
C SER A 191 46.86 18.85 -1.65
N PRO A 192 47.83 19.08 -0.73
CA PRO A 192 48.92 19.99 -1.05
C PRO A 192 49.81 19.33 -2.12
N GLU A 193 50.09 20.09 -3.16
CA GLU A 193 51.05 19.84 -4.23
C GLU A 193 52.26 19.01 -3.76
N SER A 194 52.34 17.75 -4.20
CA SER A 194 53.60 17.02 -4.29
C SER A 194 54.01 16.91 -5.76
N ASP A 195 54.09 18.05 -6.44
CA ASP A 195 54.74 18.12 -7.75
C ASP A 195 55.31 19.52 -8.00
N VAL A 196 56.38 19.86 -7.28
CA VAL A 196 57.36 20.83 -7.80
C VAL A 196 58.76 20.38 -7.40
N GLY A 197 59.53 19.97 -8.40
CA GLY A 197 60.99 19.96 -8.34
C GLY A 197 61.66 19.28 -9.52
N PRO A 198 61.84 19.94 -10.68
CA PRO A 198 62.76 19.49 -11.70
C PRO A 198 64.18 19.95 -11.35
N SER A 199 65.09 19.00 -11.09
CA SER A 199 66.54 19.17 -11.22
C SER A 199 67.25 17.83 -11.08
#